data_AF-A0A1G2D2P2-F1
#
_entry.id   AF-A0A1G2D2P2-F1
#
_cell.length_a   1.000
_cell.length_b   1.000
_cell.length_c   1.000
_cell.angle_alpha   90.00
_cell.angle_beta   90.00
_cell.angle_gamma   90.00
#
_symmetry.space_group_name_H-M   'P 1'
#
loop_
_entity.id
_entity.type
_entity.pdbx_description
1 polymer ?
#
loop_
_entity_poly.entity_id
_entity_poly.type
_entity_poly.pdbx_seq_one_letter_code
_entity_poly.pdbx_strand_id
1 'polypeptide(L)'
;MSEGMPEAAVEENEKEINFENASLKIKERGFQFHVAEHDSEGKNPKTFHTSEHPHTLERRAEQMADVLHLSPKQRLVAEMAIAWHDTVIEYDETDPNNLLAMIRRHRGAREGDAPFSADGNEGKSARLVEDEMRKANEEAGVEIFTEEDIRAAILGVDFTYPDANLGKDFKGAPFEECPYFGVAVEQNPELGKLFAELKKGDVVKGPLFSQPHLEKALEDGVPVPKEALIVALADLGAAGFSKNEEFFHEGDDEMRELYGNLRRQEVLSRLVVGDDEADRVGREKAMGAFTGWLNGQPGFAAWQALRFEKILHLLKQQNAITVEEETGLRGQFSHYGENIRASLARAKELTARVEEIKSSAGEKEAFKYLAETMGYTIENKEGENEVVY
;
A
#
# COMPACT_ATOMS: atom_id res chain seq x y z
N MET A 1 -21.92 -8.84 -67.35
CA MET A 1 -20.96 -7.76 -67.01
C MET A 1 -21.76 -6.74 -66.21
N SER A 2 -21.95 -7.05 -64.93
CA SER A 2 -21.18 -6.51 -63.79
C SER A 2 -21.93 -5.33 -63.20
N GLU A 3 -22.87 -5.67 -62.32
CA GLU A 3 -23.59 -4.78 -61.41
C GLU A 3 -22.57 -4.06 -60.52
N GLY A 4 -22.60 -2.72 -60.54
CA GLY A 4 -21.84 -1.90 -59.58
C GLY A 4 -22.59 -1.87 -58.27
N MET A 5 -22.03 -2.52 -57.24
CA MET A 5 -22.50 -2.39 -55.87
C MET A 5 -22.23 -0.96 -55.37
N PRO A 6 -23.16 -0.34 -54.63
CA PRO A 6 -22.85 0.88 -53.90
C PRO A 6 -21.92 0.51 -52.73
N GLU A 7 -20.77 1.18 -52.66
CA GLU A 7 -19.94 1.22 -51.46
C GLU A 7 -20.81 1.77 -50.33
N ALA A 8 -21.20 0.88 -49.42
CA ALA A 8 -21.71 1.28 -48.12
C ALA A 8 -20.55 1.96 -47.39
N ALA A 9 -20.61 3.30 -47.31
CA ALA A 9 -19.89 4.04 -46.29
C ALA A 9 -20.37 3.49 -44.94
N VAL A 10 -19.52 2.68 -44.31
CA VAL A 10 -19.66 2.37 -42.90
C VAL A 10 -19.32 3.68 -42.19
N GLU A 11 -20.36 4.46 -41.85
CA GLU A 11 -20.23 5.48 -40.82
C GLU A 11 -19.77 4.75 -39.55
N GLU A 12 -18.48 4.89 -39.22
CA GLU A 12 -18.04 4.74 -37.85
C GLU A 12 -18.83 5.75 -37.03
N ASN A 13 -19.90 5.29 -36.38
CA ASN A 13 -20.58 6.06 -35.34
C ASN A 13 -19.51 6.47 -34.32
N GLU A 14 -19.06 7.73 -34.39
CA GLU A 14 -18.32 8.38 -33.32
C GLU A 14 -19.16 8.22 -32.05
N LYS A 15 -18.78 7.26 -31.19
CA LYS A 15 -19.43 7.09 -29.89
C LYS A 15 -19.24 8.41 -29.15
N GLU A 16 -20.34 9.12 -28.94
CA GLU A 16 -20.39 10.34 -28.12
C GLU A 16 -19.58 10.13 -26.83
N ILE A 17 -18.54 10.94 -26.64
CA ILE A 17 -17.71 10.88 -25.45
C ILE A 17 -18.54 11.46 -24.31
N ASN A 18 -19.04 10.57 -23.44
CA ASN A 18 -19.78 10.92 -22.25
C ASN A 18 -19.00 10.54 -20.99
N PHE A 19 -19.47 10.99 -19.82
CA PHE A 19 -18.82 10.76 -18.53
C PHE A 19 -18.51 9.28 -18.27
N GLU A 20 -19.46 8.38 -18.49
CA GLU A 20 -19.32 6.95 -18.20
C GLU A 20 -18.23 6.31 -19.08
N ASN A 21 -18.30 6.53 -20.40
CA ASN A 21 -17.34 5.96 -21.35
C ASN A 21 -15.93 6.57 -21.15
N ALA A 22 -15.84 7.86 -20.84
CA ALA A 22 -14.56 8.51 -20.56
C ALA A 22 -13.95 7.98 -19.26
N SER A 23 -14.75 7.84 -18.19
CA SER A 23 -14.27 7.34 -16.90
C SER A 23 -13.72 5.92 -17.01
N LEU A 24 -14.44 5.03 -17.70
CA LEU A 24 -13.99 3.66 -17.92
C LEU A 24 -12.67 3.60 -18.71
N LYS A 25 -12.51 4.45 -19.73
CA LYS A 25 -11.25 4.55 -20.49
C LYS A 25 -10.09 5.06 -19.64
N ILE A 26 -10.31 6.09 -18.82
CA ILE A 26 -9.28 6.65 -17.93
C ILE A 26 -8.87 5.62 -16.88
N LYS A 27 -9.83 4.94 -16.26
CA LYS A 27 -9.60 3.84 -15.33
C LYS A 27 -8.77 2.72 -15.98
N GLU A 28 -9.20 2.23 -17.15
CA GLU A 28 -8.51 1.16 -17.87
C GLU A 28 -7.06 1.55 -18.21
N ARG A 29 -6.82 2.80 -18.64
CA ARG A 29 -5.47 3.31 -18.88
C ARG A 29 -4.60 3.30 -17.63
N GLY A 30 -5.15 3.65 -16.46
CA GLY A 30 -4.45 3.57 -15.18
C GLY A 30 -3.99 2.14 -14.87
N PHE A 31 -4.88 1.16 -14.97
CA PHE A 31 -4.52 -0.26 -14.79
C PHE A 31 -3.49 -0.75 -15.82
N GLN A 32 -3.64 -0.37 -17.09
CA GLN A 32 -2.67 -0.72 -18.14
C GLN A 32 -1.29 -0.10 -17.88
N PHE A 33 -1.23 1.08 -17.25
CA PHE A 33 0.02 1.69 -16.83
C PHE A 33 0.75 0.78 -15.83
N HIS A 34 0.06 0.30 -14.79
CA HIS A 34 0.66 -0.60 -13.79
C HIS A 34 1.24 -1.87 -14.44
N VAL A 35 0.51 -2.47 -15.38
CA VAL A 35 1.01 -3.65 -16.12
C VAL A 35 2.27 -3.32 -16.93
N ALA A 36 2.27 -2.19 -17.63
CA ALA A 36 3.38 -1.81 -18.51
C ALA A 36 4.62 -1.31 -17.74
N GLU A 37 4.45 -0.78 -16.54
CA GLU A 37 5.52 -0.16 -15.76
C GLU A 37 5.97 -1.04 -14.60
N HIS A 38 5.05 -1.61 -13.82
CA HIS A 38 5.34 -2.17 -12.49
C HIS A 38 5.23 -3.69 -12.36
N ASP A 39 4.53 -4.36 -13.26
CA ASP A 39 4.49 -5.83 -13.25
C ASP A 39 5.86 -6.43 -13.63
N SER A 40 6.02 -7.75 -13.50
CA SER A 40 7.31 -8.43 -13.65
C SER A 40 8.01 -8.19 -14.99
N GLU A 41 7.23 -8.02 -16.07
CA GLU A 41 7.71 -7.73 -17.43
C GLU A 41 7.68 -6.23 -17.76
N GLY A 42 7.31 -5.38 -16.80
CA GLY A 42 7.23 -3.94 -16.94
C GLY A 42 8.61 -3.27 -16.98
N LYS A 43 8.63 -1.97 -17.25
CA LYS A 43 9.88 -1.19 -17.34
C LYS A 43 10.63 -1.05 -16.01
N ASN A 44 9.89 -0.99 -14.90
CA ASN A 44 10.41 -0.82 -13.55
C ASN A 44 9.66 -1.75 -12.58
N PRO A 45 9.94 -3.06 -12.63
CA PRO A 45 9.19 -4.06 -11.88
C PRO A 45 9.24 -3.84 -10.36
N LYS A 46 8.04 -3.79 -9.78
CA LYS A 46 7.77 -3.67 -8.34
C LYS A 46 7.41 -5.03 -7.77
N THR A 47 7.27 -5.11 -6.45
CA THR A 47 6.84 -6.33 -5.76
C THR A 47 5.49 -6.12 -5.08
N PHE A 48 5.30 -4.95 -4.49
CA PHE A 48 4.08 -4.52 -3.84
C PHE A 48 3.22 -3.67 -4.78
N HIS A 49 3.77 -2.59 -5.33
CA HIS A 49 3.00 -1.65 -6.19
C HIS A 49 2.84 -2.19 -7.63
N THR A 50 2.32 -3.40 -7.78
CA THR A 50 1.99 -4.05 -9.07
C THR A 50 0.54 -3.76 -9.46
N SER A 51 0.09 -4.23 -10.62
CA SER A 51 -1.32 -4.11 -11.03
C SER A 51 -2.32 -4.81 -10.09
N GLU A 52 -1.87 -5.76 -9.27
CA GLU A 52 -2.73 -6.43 -8.28
C GLU A 52 -3.14 -5.50 -7.14
N HIS A 53 -2.27 -4.57 -6.73
CA HIS A 53 -2.53 -3.63 -5.64
C HIS A 53 -3.76 -2.73 -5.89
N PRO A 54 -3.85 -1.95 -6.99
CA PRO A 54 -5.04 -1.13 -7.26
C PRO A 54 -6.31 -1.97 -7.47
N HIS A 55 -6.21 -3.21 -7.97
CA HIS A 55 -7.38 -4.11 -8.04
C HIS A 55 -7.86 -4.54 -6.66
N THR A 56 -6.95 -4.70 -5.72
CA THR A 56 -7.28 -4.99 -4.33
C THR A 56 -7.96 -3.80 -3.68
N LEU A 57 -7.45 -2.59 -3.89
CA LEU A 57 -8.08 -1.35 -3.42
C LEU A 57 -9.48 -1.16 -4.01
N GLU A 58 -9.69 -1.45 -5.30
CA GLU A 58 -11.00 -1.37 -5.94
C GLU A 58 -12.04 -2.25 -5.24
N ARG A 59 -11.70 -3.51 -4.93
CA ARG A 59 -12.59 -4.43 -4.19
C ARG A 59 -12.92 -3.91 -2.79
N ARG A 60 -11.94 -3.28 -2.11
CA ARG A 60 -12.13 -2.67 -0.78
C ARG A 60 -13.05 -1.45 -0.86
N ALA A 61 -12.81 -0.61 -1.86
CA ALA A 61 -13.54 0.63 -2.09
C ALA A 61 -15.01 0.39 -2.46
N GLU A 62 -15.33 -0.67 -3.21
CA GLU A 62 -16.71 -1.01 -3.59
C GLU A 62 -17.62 -1.17 -2.36
N GLN A 63 -17.15 -1.91 -1.34
CA GLN A 63 -17.93 -2.16 -0.13
C GLN A 63 -18.12 -0.88 0.71
N MET A 64 -17.10 -0.02 0.75
CA MET A 64 -17.21 1.29 1.42
C MET A 64 -18.09 2.27 0.64
N ALA A 65 -18.09 2.20 -0.69
CA ALA A 65 -18.94 3.02 -1.55
C ALA A 65 -20.43 2.71 -1.33
N ASP A 66 -20.78 1.45 -1.06
CA ASP A 66 -22.12 1.03 -0.66
C ASP A 66 -22.53 1.63 0.69
N VAL A 67 -21.64 1.52 1.68
CA VAL A 67 -21.85 2.08 3.03
C VAL A 67 -22.05 3.59 3.00
N LEU A 68 -21.22 4.31 2.25
CA LEU A 68 -21.27 5.77 2.15
C LEU A 68 -22.26 6.27 1.09
N HIS A 69 -23.01 5.36 0.47
CA HIS A 69 -24.06 5.64 -0.51
C HIS A 69 -23.58 6.51 -1.69
N LEU A 70 -22.39 6.22 -2.23
CA LEU A 70 -21.87 6.93 -3.39
C LEU A 70 -22.77 6.67 -4.61
N SER A 71 -23.11 7.74 -5.32
CA SER A 71 -23.78 7.64 -6.61
C SER A 71 -22.86 7.01 -7.66
N PRO A 72 -23.41 6.49 -8.79
CA PRO A 72 -22.61 5.90 -9.86
C PRO A 72 -21.48 6.80 -10.37
N LYS A 73 -21.74 8.11 -10.45
CA LYS A 73 -20.74 9.11 -10.84
C LYS A 73 -19.56 9.15 -9.87
N GLN A 74 -19.85 9.18 -8.58
CA GLN A 74 -18.84 9.27 -7.51
C GLN A 74 -17.99 8.00 -7.42
N ARG A 75 -18.60 6.84 -7.67
CA ARG A 75 -17.87 5.57 -7.77
C ARG A 75 -16.84 5.59 -8.87
N LEU A 76 -17.22 6.04 -10.07
CA LEU A 76 -16.29 6.17 -11.19
C LEU A 76 -15.14 7.13 -10.90
N VAL A 77 -15.38 8.23 -10.19
CA VAL A 77 -14.31 9.15 -9.73
C VAL A 77 -13.33 8.44 -8.79
N ALA A 78 -13.82 7.70 -7.81
CA ALA A 78 -12.97 6.95 -6.89
C ALA A 78 -12.20 5.82 -7.59
N GLU A 79 -12.84 5.09 -8.51
CA GLU A 79 -12.21 4.03 -9.29
C GLU A 79 -11.10 4.56 -10.20
N MET A 80 -11.28 5.75 -10.80
CA MET A 80 -10.20 6.42 -11.53
C MET A 80 -9.05 6.78 -10.59
N ALA A 81 -9.33 7.40 -9.43
CA ALA A 81 -8.27 7.72 -8.47
C ALA A 81 -7.49 6.47 -8.02
N ILE A 82 -8.18 5.36 -7.72
CA ILE A 82 -7.54 4.08 -7.38
C ILE A 82 -6.66 3.55 -8.51
N ALA A 83 -7.14 3.57 -9.75
CA ALA A 83 -6.35 3.10 -10.88
C ALA A 83 -5.06 3.91 -11.09
N TRP A 84 -5.04 5.16 -10.65
CA TRP A 84 -3.93 6.08 -10.87
C TRP A 84 -3.03 6.33 -9.66
N HIS A 85 -3.43 5.95 -8.44
CA HIS A 85 -2.79 6.41 -7.19
C HIS A 85 -1.29 6.10 -7.09
N ASP A 86 -0.86 4.93 -7.60
CA ASP A 86 0.53 4.46 -7.58
C ASP A 86 1.17 4.40 -8.97
N THR A 87 0.72 5.22 -9.91
CA THR A 87 1.32 5.26 -11.27
C THR A 87 2.71 5.89 -11.32
N VAL A 88 3.14 6.58 -10.26
CA VAL A 88 4.47 7.17 -10.18
C VAL A 88 5.14 6.69 -8.92
N ILE A 89 6.05 5.73 -9.07
CA ILE A 89 6.80 5.13 -7.96
C ILE A 89 8.30 5.32 -8.21
N GLU A 90 8.78 6.53 -7.87
CA GLU A 90 10.18 6.93 -8.00
C GLU A 90 10.94 6.71 -6.68
N TYR A 91 12.18 6.23 -6.84
CA TYR A 91 13.06 5.71 -5.80
C TYR A 91 14.46 6.29 -5.93
N ASP A 92 15.11 6.56 -4.79
CA ASP A 92 16.57 6.63 -4.77
C ASP A 92 17.14 5.22 -4.99
N GLU A 93 18.22 5.12 -5.74
CA GLU A 93 18.96 3.86 -5.86
C GLU A 93 19.41 3.38 -4.47
N THR A 94 19.33 2.07 -4.21
CA THR A 94 19.91 1.50 -3.00
C THR A 94 21.41 1.71 -2.98
N ASP A 95 21.96 2.11 -1.82
CA ASP A 95 23.42 2.17 -1.65
C ASP A 95 24.03 0.77 -1.92
N PRO A 96 24.85 0.61 -2.97
CA PRO A 96 25.38 -0.69 -3.36
C PRO A 96 26.36 -1.25 -2.31
N ASN A 97 26.84 -0.43 -1.38
CA ASN A 97 27.78 -0.82 -0.33
C ASN A 97 27.09 -1.25 0.98
N ASN A 98 25.77 -1.07 1.07
CA ASN A 98 25.01 -1.42 2.27
C ASN A 98 23.92 -2.44 1.94
N LEU A 99 24.13 -3.68 2.39
CA LEU A 99 23.21 -4.81 2.17
C LEU A 99 21.77 -4.52 2.60
N LEU A 100 21.59 -3.78 3.71
CA LEU A 100 20.29 -3.41 4.25
C LEU A 100 19.92 -1.96 3.94
N ALA A 101 20.54 -1.36 2.91
CA ALA A 101 20.07 -0.08 2.40
C ALA A 101 18.64 -0.26 1.89
N MET A 102 17.70 0.30 2.63
CA MET A 102 16.34 0.44 2.16
C MET A 102 16.33 1.47 1.03
N ILE A 103 15.64 1.15 -0.05
CA ILE A 103 15.25 2.13 -1.07
C ILE A 103 14.48 3.23 -0.35
N ARG A 104 14.83 4.49 -0.65
CA ARG A 104 14.08 5.65 -0.19
C ARG A 104 13.07 6.04 -1.26
N ARG A 105 11.83 6.27 -0.85
CA ARG A 105 10.80 6.77 -1.77
C ARG A 105 10.95 8.28 -1.91
N HIS A 106 10.72 8.78 -3.12
CA HIS A 106 10.67 10.21 -3.40
C HIS A 106 9.40 10.78 -2.80
N ARG A 107 9.51 11.26 -1.54
CA ARG A 107 8.40 11.41 -0.58
C ARG A 107 7.85 10.02 -0.19
N GLY A 108 7.88 9.67 1.10
CA GLY A 108 7.40 8.38 1.59
C GLY A 108 7.04 8.39 3.07
N ALA A 109 6.39 7.30 3.48
CA ALA A 109 5.90 7.10 4.84
C ALA A 109 7.00 6.88 5.88
N ARG A 110 8.27 6.68 5.53
CA ARG A 110 9.24 6.09 6.47
C ARG A 110 10.26 7.11 6.95
N GLU A 111 10.96 6.76 8.02
CA GLU A 111 12.10 7.56 8.48
C GLU A 111 13.14 7.70 7.38
N GLY A 112 13.53 8.93 7.05
CA GLY A 112 14.58 9.19 6.08
C GLY A 112 14.13 9.23 4.61
N ASP A 113 12.85 8.96 4.32
CA ASP A 113 12.26 9.41 3.06
C ASP A 113 12.27 10.95 3.07
N ALA A 114 12.93 11.55 2.08
CA ALA A 114 13.06 13.00 1.97
C ALA A 114 12.09 13.53 0.90
N PRO A 115 11.55 14.74 1.06
CA PRO A 115 10.75 15.34 0.01
C PRO A 115 11.64 15.59 -1.21
N PHE A 116 11.37 14.87 -2.30
CA PHE A 116 11.92 15.14 -3.60
C PHE A 116 10.84 15.83 -4.42
N SER A 117 10.99 17.12 -4.65
CA SER A 117 9.95 18.06 -5.13
C SER A 117 8.79 18.28 -4.14
N ALA A 118 7.92 19.26 -4.44
CA ALA A 118 6.81 19.65 -3.58
C ALA A 118 5.69 18.61 -3.51
N ASP A 119 5.58 17.74 -4.52
CA ASP A 119 4.40 16.91 -4.73
C ASP A 119 4.64 15.43 -4.40
N GLY A 120 5.86 14.91 -4.56
CA GLY A 120 6.16 13.49 -4.32
C GLY A 120 5.54 12.54 -5.35
N ASN A 121 5.58 11.25 -5.07
CA ASN A 121 5.04 10.19 -5.94
C ASN A 121 3.53 10.35 -6.18
N GLU A 122 2.75 10.44 -5.12
CA GLU A 122 1.28 10.49 -5.16
C GLU A 122 0.81 11.82 -5.75
N GLY A 123 1.44 12.95 -5.41
CA GLY A 123 1.11 14.23 -6.05
C GLY A 123 1.45 14.26 -7.54
N LYS A 124 2.44 13.49 -8.01
CA LYS A 124 2.68 13.29 -9.45
C LYS A 124 1.59 12.40 -10.06
N SER A 125 1.22 11.30 -9.40
CA SER A 125 0.12 10.43 -9.83
C SER A 125 -1.23 11.15 -9.87
N ALA A 126 -1.50 12.02 -8.90
CA ALA A 126 -2.71 12.85 -8.81
C ALA A 126 -2.82 13.81 -10.01
N ARG A 127 -1.70 14.38 -10.45
CA ARG A 127 -1.66 15.20 -11.66
C ARG A 127 -1.90 14.40 -12.94
N LEU A 128 -1.44 13.14 -13.00
CA LEU A 128 -1.68 12.32 -14.19
C LEU A 128 -3.17 12.00 -14.37
N VAL A 129 -3.89 11.70 -13.28
CA VAL A 129 -5.35 11.50 -13.37
C VAL A 129 -6.07 12.81 -13.69
N GLU A 130 -5.63 13.94 -13.13
CA GLU A 130 -6.14 15.27 -13.52
C GLU A 130 -5.98 15.52 -15.02
N ASP A 131 -4.77 15.30 -15.57
CA ASP A 131 -4.46 15.50 -16.98
C ASP A 131 -5.33 14.63 -17.89
N GLU A 132 -5.57 13.36 -17.52
CA GLU A 132 -6.45 12.48 -18.30
C GLU A 132 -7.92 12.91 -18.25
N MET A 133 -8.42 13.39 -17.11
CA MET A 133 -9.78 13.95 -17.01
C MET A 133 -9.93 15.23 -17.82
N ARG A 134 -8.95 16.14 -17.75
CA ARG A 134 -8.93 17.39 -18.53
C ARG A 134 -8.84 17.13 -20.02
N LYS A 135 -7.95 16.21 -20.44
CA LYS A 135 -7.84 15.78 -21.83
C LYS A 135 -9.15 15.19 -22.36
N ALA A 136 -9.87 14.42 -21.55
CA ALA A 136 -11.16 13.87 -21.96
C ALA A 136 -12.24 14.97 -22.13
N ASN A 137 -12.23 16.03 -21.30
CA ASN A 137 -13.06 17.24 -21.54
C ASN A 137 -12.70 17.91 -22.88
N GLU A 138 -11.40 18.08 -23.16
CA GLU A 138 -10.92 18.69 -24.40
C GLU A 138 -11.31 17.86 -25.63
N GLU A 139 -11.12 16.54 -25.59
CA GLU A 139 -11.49 15.61 -26.66
C GLU A 139 -13.01 15.57 -26.92
N ALA A 140 -13.83 15.71 -25.88
CA ALA A 140 -15.29 15.77 -25.99
C ALA A 140 -15.80 17.13 -26.51
N GLY A 141 -15.00 18.19 -26.40
CA GLY A 141 -15.42 19.57 -26.71
C GLY A 141 -16.47 20.14 -25.75
N VAL A 142 -16.75 19.44 -24.64
CA VAL A 142 -17.72 19.82 -23.59
C VAL A 142 -17.20 19.39 -22.22
N GLU A 143 -17.71 20.01 -21.15
CA GLU A 143 -17.41 19.59 -19.78
C GLU A 143 -18.11 18.26 -19.46
N ILE A 144 -17.35 17.17 -19.46
CA ILE A 144 -17.80 15.85 -18.97
C ILE A 144 -17.42 15.67 -17.50
N PHE A 145 -16.24 16.12 -17.09
CA PHE A 145 -15.74 16.15 -15.71
C PHE A 145 -15.74 17.58 -15.19
N THR A 146 -16.43 17.82 -14.08
CA THR A 146 -16.43 19.11 -13.39
C THR A 146 -15.15 19.30 -12.58
N GLU A 147 -14.83 20.53 -12.20
CA GLU A 147 -13.71 20.80 -11.27
C GLU A 147 -13.88 20.10 -9.91
N GLU A 148 -15.12 19.85 -9.46
CA GLU A 148 -15.38 19.07 -8.24
C GLU A 148 -14.99 17.60 -8.41
N ASP A 149 -15.29 16.99 -9.56
CA ASP A 149 -14.90 15.61 -9.87
C ASP A 149 -13.37 15.47 -9.93
N ILE A 150 -12.72 16.39 -10.65
CA ILE A 150 -11.25 16.43 -10.79
C ILE A 150 -10.60 16.59 -9.43
N ARG A 151 -11.07 17.54 -8.61
CA ARG A 151 -10.56 17.76 -7.26
C ARG A 151 -10.75 16.54 -6.36
N ALA A 152 -11.89 15.86 -6.44
CA ALA A 152 -12.12 14.65 -5.66
C ALA A 152 -11.17 13.51 -6.06
N ALA A 153 -10.88 13.35 -7.35
CA ALA A 153 -9.89 12.37 -7.83
C ALA A 153 -8.47 12.69 -7.35
N ILE A 154 -8.04 13.96 -7.50
CA ILE A 154 -6.73 14.43 -7.02
C ILE A 154 -6.58 14.17 -5.52
N LEU A 155 -7.56 14.60 -4.72
CA LEU A 155 -7.53 14.40 -3.27
C LEU A 155 -7.54 12.93 -2.89
N GLY A 156 -8.22 12.07 -3.65
CA GLY A 156 -8.22 10.63 -3.44
C GLY A 156 -6.82 10.04 -3.54
N VAL A 157 -6.03 10.48 -4.51
CA VAL A 157 -4.62 10.08 -4.66
C VAL A 157 -3.73 10.77 -3.62
N ASP A 158 -3.85 12.09 -3.44
CA ASP A 158 -3.00 12.83 -2.49
C ASP A 158 -3.17 12.33 -1.03
N PHE A 159 -4.34 11.82 -0.68
CA PHE A 159 -4.63 11.31 0.67
C PHE A 159 -4.16 9.88 0.93
N THR A 160 -3.75 9.11 -0.09
CA THR A 160 -3.01 7.84 0.14
C THR A 160 -1.57 8.11 0.56
N TYR A 161 -1.06 9.31 0.30
CA TYR A 161 0.27 9.70 0.71
C TYR A 161 0.34 10.13 2.19
N PRO A 162 1.48 9.88 2.84
CA PRO A 162 1.80 10.49 4.12
C PRO A 162 2.78 11.67 4.15
N ASP A 163 2.44 12.79 4.80
CA ASP A 163 3.38 13.89 4.96
C ASP A 163 4.36 13.70 6.14
N ALA A 164 5.64 13.51 5.83
CA ALA A 164 6.72 13.47 6.83
C ALA A 164 6.88 14.78 7.65
N ASN A 165 6.32 15.89 7.16
CA ASN A 165 6.42 17.22 7.79
C ASN A 165 5.20 17.61 8.65
N LEU A 166 4.10 16.86 8.62
CA LEU A 166 2.84 17.29 9.24
C LEU A 166 2.69 17.00 10.74
N GLY A 167 3.69 16.45 11.43
CA GLY A 167 3.65 16.41 12.90
C GLY A 167 4.61 15.43 13.56
N LYS A 168 4.56 15.41 14.90
CA LYS A 168 5.19 14.37 15.73
C LYS A 168 4.30 13.13 15.87
N ASP A 169 3.04 13.26 15.50
CA ASP A 169 2.09 12.16 15.52
C ASP A 169 2.68 11.02 14.67
N PHE A 170 2.73 9.82 15.26
CA PHE A 170 3.14 8.57 14.60
C PHE A 170 4.64 8.31 14.41
N LYS A 171 5.56 9.16 14.91
CA LYS A 171 7.02 8.94 14.83
C LYS A 171 7.55 7.87 15.80
N GLY A 172 7.09 6.62 15.66
CA GLY A 172 7.55 5.50 16.49
C GLY A 172 7.28 5.69 17.99
N ALA A 173 6.31 6.54 18.34
CA ALA A 173 5.87 6.76 19.70
C ALA A 173 5.14 5.50 20.22
N PRO A 174 5.13 5.27 21.55
CA PRO A 174 4.21 4.32 22.15
C PRO A 174 2.75 4.63 21.79
N PHE A 175 1.90 3.60 21.64
CA PHE A 175 0.48 3.80 21.30
C PHE A 175 -0.22 4.75 22.28
N GLU A 176 0.07 4.60 23.58
CA GLU A 176 -0.50 5.39 24.68
C GLU A 176 -0.11 6.89 24.61
N GLU A 177 0.94 7.24 23.87
CA GLU A 177 1.37 8.64 23.68
C GLU A 177 0.67 9.31 22.48
N CYS A 178 -0.12 8.57 21.70
CA CYS A 178 -0.93 9.16 20.66
C CYS A 178 -2.02 10.07 21.28
N PRO A 179 -2.17 11.34 20.84
CA PRO A 179 -3.18 12.24 21.38
C PRO A 179 -4.62 11.70 21.31
N TYR A 180 -4.90 10.81 20.36
CA TYR A 180 -6.22 10.21 20.15
C TYR A 180 -6.38 8.83 20.79
N PHE A 181 -5.39 8.32 21.53
CA PHE A 181 -5.44 6.97 22.13
C PHE A 181 -6.66 6.78 23.03
N GLY A 182 -6.89 7.71 23.97
CA GLY A 182 -8.03 7.63 24.89
C GLY A 182 -9.37 7.65 24.18
N VAL A 183 -9.49 8.51 23.16
CA VAL A 183 -10.68 8.63 22.31
C VAL A 183 -10.95 7.34 21.55
N ALA A 184 -9.92 6.77 20.91
CA ALA A 184 -10.04 5.52 20.16
C ALA A 184 -10.47 4.35 21.07
N VAL A 185 -9.91 4.24 22.28
CA VAL A 185 -10.28 3.19 23.24
C VAL A 185 -11.70 3.39 23.80
N GLU A 186 -12.13 4.63 24.02
CA GLU A 186 -13.50 4.93 24.43
C GLU A 186 -14.51 4.56 23.32
N GLN A 187 -14.17 4.90 22.08
CA GLN A 187 -14.97 4.58 20.90
C GLN A 187 -15.01 3.09 20.56
N ASN A 188 -13.94 2.34 20.88
CA ASN A 188 -13.79 0.92 20.61
C ASN A 188 -13.06 0.23 21.79
N PRO A 189 -13.79 -0.19 22.83
CA PRO A 189 -13.19 -0.81 24.02
C PRO A 189 -12.42 -2.11 23.76
N GLU A 190 -12.74 -2.84 22.68
CA GLU A 190 -11.97 -4.03 22.29
C GLU A 190 -10.55 -3.67 21.87
N LEU A 191 -10.35 -2.50 21.27
CA LEU A 191 -9.02 -1.99 20.94
C LEU A 191 -8.18 -1.77 22.21
N GLY A 192 -8.79 -1.31 23.30
CA GLY A 192 -8.13 -1.21 24.61
C GLY A 192 -7.63 -2.56 25.15
N LYS A 193 -8.42 -3.63 24.97
CA LYS A 193 -8.01 -4.99 25.35
C LYS A 193 -6.85 -5.47 24.46
N LEU A 194 -6.92 -5.22 23.16
CA LEU A 194 -5.87 -5.58 22.21
C LEU A 194 -4.54 -4.88 22.54
N PHE A 195 -4.55 -3.60 22.87
CA PHE A 195 -3.33 -2.90 23.31
C PHE A 195 -2.74 -3.49 24.59
N ALA A 196 -3.57 -3.92 25.55
CA ALA A 196 -3.10 -4.61 26.74
C ALA A 196 -2.51 -6.01 26.43
N GLU A 197 -3.07 -6.74 25.45
CA GLU A 197 -2.50 -8.00 24.94
C GLU A 197 -1.13 -7.76 24.29
N LEU A 198 -1.02 -6.76 23.43
CA LEU A 198 0.22 -6.38 22.75
C LEU A 198 1.32 -5.98 23.72
N LYS A 199 0.99 -5.18 24.76
CA LYS A 199 1.92 -4.79 25.82
C LYS A 199 2.48 -5.99 26.58
N LYS A 200 1.71 -7.07 26.77
CA LYS A 200 2.22 -8.33 27.38
C LYS A 200 3.17 -9.09 26.45
N GLY A 201 3.09 -8.84 25.14
CA GLY A 201 4.01 -9.36 24.14
C GLY A 201 5.15 -8.39 23.81
N ASP A 202 5.40 -7.38 24.67
CA ASP A 202 6.41 -6.33 24.49
C ASP A 202 6.25 -5.48 23.21
N VAL A 203 5.06 -5.47 22.61
CA VAL A 203 4.71 -4.60 21.48
C VAL A 203 3.98 -3.36 22.01
N VAL A 204 4.71 -2.28 22.20
CA VAL A 204 4.18 -1.01 22.76
C VAL A 204 4.07 0.12 21.74
N LYS A 205 4.61 -0.09 20.55
CA LYS A 205 4.59 0.81 19.39
C LYS A 205 4.60 -0.02 18.12
N GLY A 206 4.15 0.54 17.01
CA GLY A 206 4.42 -0.04 15.69
C GLY A 206 5.70 0.45 15.05
N PRO A 207 6.00 -0.05 13.83
CA PRO A 207 7.12 0.40 13.01
C PRO A 207 7.02 1.90 12.72
N LEU A 208 8.17 2.52 12.46
CA LEU A 208 8.24 3.96 12.25
C LEU A 208 7.70 4.31 10.85
N PHE A 209 6.49 4.83 10.83
CA PHE A 209 5.86 5.44 9.68
C PHE A 209 5.42 6.86 10.03
N SER A 210 5.91 7.86 9.32
CA SER A 210 5.31 9.19 9.25
C SER A 210 4.08 9.09 8.37
N GLN A 211 2.86 9.27 8.88
CA GLN A 211 1.66 9.40 8.04
C GLN A 211 0.62 10.37 8.61
N PRO A 212 0.53 11.61 8.06
CA PRO A 212 -0.79 12.22 7.91
C PRO A 212 -0.95 13.05 6.61
N HIS A 213 -2.03 12.81 5.86
CA HIS A 213 -2.63 13.81 4.94
C HIS A 213 -4.14 13.86 5.12
N LEU A 214 -4.85 12.73 5.02
CA LEU A 214 -6.29 12.65 5.28
C LEU A 214 -6.62 13.17 6.70
N GLU A 215 -5.94 12.65 7.71
CA GLU A 215 -6.20 13.03 9.11
C GLU A 215 -5.90 14.49 9.35
N LYS A 216 -4.89 15.05 8.67
CA LYS A 216 -4.55 16.47 8.82
C LYS A 216 -5.65 17.37 8.25
N ALA A 217 -6.16 17.05 7.05
CA ALA A 217 -7.30 17.76 6.49
C ALA A 217 -8.51 17.70 7.44
N LEU A 218 -8.77 16.53 8.04
CA LEU A 218 -9.83 16.34 9.00
C LEU A 218 -9.60 17.10 10.33
N GLU A 219 -8.37 17.17 10.83
CA GLU A 219 -8.01 17.98 12.01
C GLU A 219 -8.20 19.47 11.77
N ASP A 220 -7.88 19.93 10.57
CA ASP A 220 -8.03 21.33 10.16
C ASP A 220 -9.49 21.69 9.82
N GLY A 221 -10.43 20.74 9.94
CA GLY A 221 -11.84 20.94 9.67
C GLY A 221 -12.17 21.09 8.18
N VAL A 222 -11.27 20.64 7.30
CA VAL A 222 -11.47 20.68 5.85
C VAL A 222 -12.40 19.55 5.45
N PRO A 223 -13.53 19.83 4.77
CA PRO A 223 -14.41 18.79 4.27
C PRO A 223 -13.69 17.89 3.25
N VAL A 224 -13.80 16.58 3.43
CA VAL A 224 -13.23 15.56 2.54
C VAL A 224 -14.34 14.96 1.68
N PRO A 225 -14.22 14.98 0.34
CA PRO A 225 -15.16 14.27 -0.54
C PRO A 225 -15.20 12.77 -0.22
N LYS A 226 -16.39 12.15 -0.31
CA LYS A 226 -16.56 10.73 0.04
C LYS A 226 -15.73 9.80 -0.86
N GLU A 227 -15.56 10.18 -2.11
CA GLU A 227 -14.70 9.55 -3.10
C GLU A 227 -13.26 9.50 -2.60
N ALA A 228 -12.70 10.65 -2.21
CA ALA A 228 -11.35 10.74 -1.68
C ALA A 228 -11.19 9.96 -0.37
N LEU A 229 -12.21 9.99 0.51
CA LEU A 229 -12.22 9.25 1.75
C LEU A 229 -12.12 7.73 1.51
N ILE A 230 -12.89 7.17 0.57
CA ILE A 230 -12.85 5.72 0.33
C ILE A 230 -11.53 5.27 -0.30
N VAL A 231 -10.91 6.08 -1.16
CA VAL A 231 -9.59 5.75 -1.74
C VAL A 231 -8.54 5.71 -0.64
N ALA A 232 -8.47 6.75 0.19
CA ALA A 232 -7.53 6.81 1.30
C ALA A 232 -7.74 5.68 2.31
N LEU A 233 -8.99 5.35 2.65
CA LEU A 233 -9.31 4.25 3.55
C LEU A 233 -9.02 2.87 2.94
N ALA A 234 -9.15 2.71 1.62
CA ALA A 234 -8.89 1.44 0.92
C ALA A 234 -7.39 1.12 0.90
N ASP A 235 -6.58 2.14 0.65
CA ASP A 235 -5.11 2.05 0.69
C ASP A 235 -4.59 1.82 2.11
N LEU A 236 -5.15 2.54 3.10
CA LEU A 236 -4.89 2.34 4.54
C LEU A 236 -5.22 0.93 5.03
N GLY A 237 -6.16 0.25 4.36
CA GLY A 237 -7.06 -0.70 4.98
C GLY A 237 -6.68 -2.16 4.95
N ALA A 238 -5.55 -2.56 4.38
CA ALA A 238 -5.15 -3.97 4.31
C ALA A 238 -5.21 -4.68 5.69
N ALA A 239 -4.75 -4.00 6.74
CA ALA A 239 -4.69 -4.53 8.10
C ALA A 239 -6.05 -4.69 8.80
N GLY A 240 -7.10 -4.01 8.33
CA GLY A 240 -8.42 -4.02 8.98
C GLY A 240 -9.52 -4.63 8.12
N PHE A 241 -9.34 -4.61 6.80
CA PHE A 241 -10.32 -5.04 5.83
C PHE A 241 -10.10 -6.49 5.37
N SER A 242 -8.84 -6.86 5.17
CA SER A 242 -8.50 -8.16 4.60
C SER A 242 -8.21 -9.20 5.66
N LYS A 243 -8.34 -10.47 5.28
CA LYS A 243 -7.93 -11.60 6.12
C LYS A 243 -6.41 -11.59 6.34
N ASN A 244 -5.97 -12.33 7.35
CA ASN A 244 -4.58 -12.40 7.77
C ASN A 244 -3.63 -12.80 6.63
N GLU A 245 -4.02 -13.69 5.72
CA GLU A 245 -3.14 -14.11 4.62
C GLU A 245 -2.80 -12.95 3.66
N GLU A 246 -3.80 -12.17 3.25
CA GLU A 246 -3.63 -11.03 2.35
C GLU A 246 -2.87 -9.90 3.04
N PHE A 247 -3.18 -9.63 4.32
CA PHE A 247 -2.43 -8.68 5.13
C PHE A 247 -0.94 -9.05 5.24
N PHE A 248 -0.62 -10.33 5.45
CA PHE A 248 0.77 -10.78 5.50
C PHE A 248 1.46 -10.67 4.15
N HIS A 249 0.76 -11.02 3.07
CA HIS A 249 1.29 -10.96 1.71
C HIS A 249 1.69 -9.53 1.34
N GLU A 250 0.79 -8.57 1.47
CA GLU A 250 1.09 -7.15 1.18
C GLU A 250 2.24 -6.62 2.03
N GLY A 251 2.26 -6.94 3.33
CA GLY A 251 3.36 -6.53 4.21
C GLY A 251 4.71 -7.16 3.83
N ASP A 252 4.73 -8.43 3.44
CA ASP A 252 5.97 -9.09 3.03
C ASP A 252 6.45 -8.60 1.66
N ASP A 253 5.52 -8.32 0.73
CA ASP A 253 5.80 -7.73 -0.59
C ASP A 253 6.41 -6.35 -0.45
N GLU A 254 5.85 -5.51 0.43
CA GLU A 254 6.40 -4.20 0.72
C GLU A 254 7.84 -4.35 1.26
N MET A 255 8.07 -5.28 2.18
CA MET A 255 9.42 -5.52 2.68
C MET A 255 10.40 -5.85 1.55
N ARG A 256 10.04 -6.81 0.69
CA ARG A 256 10.88 -7.23 -0.43
C ARG A 256 11.16 -6.04 -1.34
N GLU A 257 10.14 -5.24 -1.64
CA GLU A 257 10.30 -4.06 -2.46
C GLU A 257 11.30 -3.06 -1.88
N LEU A 258 11.23 -2.80 -0.57
CA LEU A 258 12.04 -1.78 0.10
C LEU A 258 13.50 -2.19 0.24
N TYR A 259 13.83 -3.46 0.45
CA TYR A 259 15.22 -3.92 0.53
C TYR A 259 15.77 -4.30 -0.85
N GLY A 260 15.97 -3.29 -1.71
CA GLY A 260 16.38 -3.49 -3.11
C GLY A 260 17.62 -4.36 -3.31
N ASN A 261 18.62 -4.26 -2.42
CA ASN A 261 19.81 -5.11 -2.50
C ASN A 261 19.54 -6.58 -2.17
N LEU A 262 18.57 -6.88 -1.29
CA LEU A 262 18.17 -8.26 -0.96
C LEU A 262 17.30 -8.88 -2.06
N ARG A 263 16.73 -8.10 -2.98
CA ARG A 263 16.01 -8.65 -4.14
C ARG A 263 16.93 -9.24 -5.21
N ARG A 264 18.22 -8.89 -5.18
CA ARG A 264 19.21 -9.32 -6.18
C ARG A 264 19.57 -10.79 -5.95
N GLN A 265 19.33 -11.63 -6.96
CA GLN A 265 19.56 -13.07 -6.86
C GLN A 265 21.01 -13.40 -6.50
N GLU A 266 21.98 -12.69 -7.06
CA GLU A 266 23.39 -12.89 -6.72
C GLU A 266 23.72 -12.57 -5.25
N VAL A 267 23.01 -11.61 -4.64
CA VAL A 267 23.17 -11.28 -3.22
C VAL A 267 22.56 -12.38 -2.36
N LEU A 268 21.33 -12.80 -2.65
CA LEU A 268 20.67 -13.88 -1.92
C LEU A 268 21.44 -15.19 -2.02
N SER A 269 21.79 -15.63 -3.24
CA SER A 269 22.54 -16.86 -3.45
C SER A 269 23.87 -16.83 -2.70
N ARG A 270 24.61 -15.71 -2.73
CA ARG A 270 25.86 -15.56 -1.96
C ARG A 270 25.60 -15.73 -0.46
N LEU A 271 24.57 -15.09 0.08
CA LEU A 271 24.22 -15.23 1.49
C LEU A 271 23.77 -16.66 1.84
N VAL A 272 23.17 -17.42 0.94
CA VAL A 272 22.80 -18.82 1.19
C VAL A 272 24.03 -19.75 1.18
N VAL A 273 24.86 -19.69 0.13
CA VAL A 273 25.92 -20.69 -0.07
C VAL A 273 27.28 -20.29 0.51
N GLY A 274 27.57 -18.99 0.54
CA GLY A 274 28.87 -18.44 0.95
C GLY A 274 29.22 -18.72 2.41
N ASP A 275 30.50 -18.82 2.74
CA ASP A 275 30.98 -19.17 4.09
C ASP A 275 32.11 -18.27 4.61
N ASP A 276 32.42 -17.19 3.90
CA ASP A 276 33.35 -16.21 4.43
C ASP A 276 32.71 -15.38 5.57
N GLU A 277 33.55 -14.65 6.30
CA GLU A 277 33.08 -13.85 7.44
C GLU A 277 32.09 -12.76 7.02
N ALA A 278 32.25 -12.19 5.82
CA ALA A 278 31.36 -11.15 5.32
C ALA A 278 29.96 -11.70 5.02
N ASP A 279 29.87 -12.92 4.48
CA ASP A 279 28.61 -13.62 4.22
C ASP A 279 27.90 -14.03 5.52
N ARG A 280 28.66 -14.45 6.55
CA ARG A 280 28.11 -14.74 7.89
C ARG A 280 27.49 -13.51 8.51
N VAL A 281 28.25 -12.41 8.58
CA VAL A 281 27.75 -11.12 9.10
C VAL A 281 26.59 -10.60 8.25
N GLY A 282 26.64 -10.78 6.93
CA GLY A 282 25.56 -10.41 6.02
C GLY A 282 24.27 -11.18 6.28
N ARG A 283 24.36 -12.51 6.47
CA ARG A 283 23.22 -13.36 6.83
C ARG A 283 22.61 -12.94 8.16
N GLU A 284 23.41 -12.79 9.20
CA GLU A 284 22.92 -12.41 10.53
C GLU A 284 22.14 -11.08 10.46
N LYS A 285 22.68 -10.10 9.73
CA LYS A 285 22.01 -8.82 9.48
C LYS A 285 20.67 -8.99 8.75
N ALA A 286 20.65 -9.74 7.65
CA ALA A 286 19.43 -9.96 6.86
C ALA A 286 18.36 -10.71 7.66
N MET A 287 18.74 -11.74 8.42
CA MET A 287 17.84 -12.43 9.34
C MET A 287 17.28 -11.48 10.39
N GLY A 288 18.12 -10.65 11.00
CA GLY A 288 17.69 -9.62 11.95
C GLY A 288 16.66 -8.65 11.35
N ALA A 289 16.85 -8.24 10.09
CA ALA A 289 15.89 -7.39 9.38
C ALA A 289 14.55 -8.11 9.12
N PHE A 290 14.57 -9.36 8.64
CA PHE A 290 13.37 -10.19 8.41
C PHE A 290 12.58 -10.40 9.70
N THR A 291 13.25 -10.83 10.78
CA THR A 291 12.62 -11.01 12.09
C THR A 291 12.12 -9.68 12.66
N GLY A 292 12.86 -8.59 12.46
CA GLY A 292 12.43 -7.24 12.85
C GLY A 292 11.13 -6.81 12.16
N TRP A 293 11.00 -7.08 10.86
CA TRP A 293 9.79 -6.81 10.08
C TRP A 293 8.60 -7.61 10.60
N LEU A 294 8.76 -8.94 10.76
CA LEU A 294 7.73 -9.83 11.30
C LEU A 294 7.24 -9.40 12.68
N ASN A 295 8.17 -9.01 13.56
CA ASN A 295 7.84 -8.51 14.90
C ASN A 295 7.15 -7.13 14.87
N GLY A 296 7.33 -6.36 13.80
CA GLY A 296 6.70 -5.05 13.60
C GLY A 296 5.25 -5.12 13.11
N GLN A 297 4.88 -6.15 12.34
CA GLN A 297 3.52 -6.31 11.77
C GLN A 297 2.36 -6.19 12.79
N PRO A 298 2.38 -6.81 13.98
CA PRO A 298 1.30 -6.63 14.95
C PRO A 298 1.14 -5.18 15.39
N GLY A 299 2.25 -4.45 15.53
CA GLY A 299 2.23 -3.05 15.90
C GLY A 299 1.77 -2.13 14.76
N PHE A 300 2.04 -2.51 13.50
CA PHE A 300 1.50 -1.82 12.32
C PHE A 300 -0.02 -1.92 12.28
N ALA A 301 -0.57 -3.14 12.38
CA ALA A 301 -2.03 -3.35 12.37
C ALA A 301 -2.74 -2.59 13.51
N ALA A 302 -2.13 -2.54 14.69
CA ALA A 302 -2.65 -1.79 15.83
C ALA A 302 -2.66 -0.27 15.59
N TRP A 303 -1.65 0.27 14.89
CA TRP A 303 -1.65 1.67 14.49
C TRP A 303 -2.75 1.97 13.47
N GLN A 304 -2.96 1.11 12.48
CA GLN A 304 -4.03 1.33 11.50
C GLN A 304 -5.41 1.33 12.17
N ALA A 305 -5.63 0.44 13.15
CA ALA A 305 -6.86 0.43 13.95
C ALA A 305 -7.06 1.76 14.71
N LEU A 306 -6.01 2.28 15.35
CA LEU A 306 -6.08 3.55 16.07
C LEU A 306 -6.35 4.73 15.13
N ARG A 307 -5.71 4.74 13.95
CA ARG A 307 -5.91 5.78 12.93
C ARG A 307 -7.32 5.77 12.38
N PHE A 308 -7.86 4.58 12.10
CA PHE A 308 -9.24 4.44 11.67
C PHE A 308 -10.22 5.02 12.70
N GLU A 309 -10.03 4.73 13.99
CA GLU A 309 -10.87 5.32 15.05
C GLU A 309 -10.70 6.86 15.15
N LYS A 310 -9.48 7.38 14.97
CA LYS A 310 -9.22 8.83 14.86
C LYS A 310 -9.98 9.45 13.68
N ILE A 311 -9.93 8.82 12.49
CA ILE A 311 -10.65 9.29 11.29
C ILE A 311 -12.16 9.33 11.57
N LEU A 312 -12.74 8.24 12.10
CA LEU A 312 -14.15 8.21 12.47
C LEU A 312 -14.52 9.29 13.47
N HIS A 313 -13.69 9.51 14.49
CA HIS A 313 -13.90 10.59 15.47
C HIS A 313 -13.99 11.96 14.81
N LEU A 314 -13.03 12.29 13.95
CA LEU A 314 -12.95 13.58 13.27
C LEU A 314 -14.14 13.77 12.31
N LEU A 315 -14.49 12.74 11.54
CA LEU A 315 -15.66 12.78 10.66
C LEU A 315 -16.96 13.04 11.44
N LYS A 316 -17.12 12.44 12.62
CA LYS A 316 -18.29 12.69 13.49
C LYS A 316 -18.32 14.10 14.04
N GLN A 317 -17.18 14.63 14.49
CA GLN A 317 -17.09 16.02 14.97
C GLN A 317 -17.52 17.03 13.90
N GLN A 318 -17.23 16.72 12.63
CA GLN A 318 -17.62 17.54 11.49
C GLN A 318 -19.05 17.26 10.98
N ASN A 319 -19.77 16.27 11.54
CA ASN A 319 -21.03 15.75 11.00
C ASN A 319 -20.92 15.28 9.54
N ALA A 320 -19.75 14.77 9.14
CA ALA A 320 -19.46 14.30 7.78
C ALA A 320 -19.95 12.87 7.51
N ILE A 321 -20.29 12.12 8.57
CA ILE A 321 -20.87 10.78 8.49
C ILE A 321 -22.06 10.63 9.45
N THR A 322 -23.02 9.81 9.06
CA THR A 322 -24.13 9.36 9.89
C THR A 322 -23.72 8.19 10.79
N VAL A 323 -24.57 7.86 11.78
CA VAL A 323 -24.38 6.69 12.66
C VAL A 323 -24.42 5.38 11.88
N GLU A 324 -25.25 5.30 10.84
CA GLU A 324 -25.34 4.14 9.95
C GLU A 324 -24.04 3.96 9.16
N GLU A 325 -23.54 5.03 8.55
CA GLU A 325 -22.26 5.03 7.81
C GLU A 325 -21.08 4.69 8.73
N GLU A 326 -21.02 5.26 9.94
CA GLU A 326 -20.01 4.90 10.96
C GLU A 326 -20.02 3.40 11.26
N THR A 327 -21.21 2.84 11.51
CA THR A 327 -21.37 1.41 11.82
C THR A 327 -21.00 0.53 10.63
N GLY A 328 -21.42 0.94 9.42
CA GLY A 328 -21.08 0.24 8.18
C GLY A 328 -19.58 0.22 7.91
N LEU A 329 -18.89 1.35 8.09
CA LEU A 329 -17.44 1.44 7.93
C LEU A 329 -16.74 0.55 8.96
N ARG A 330 -17.12 0.59 10.24
CA ARG A 330 -16.57 -0.33 11.25
C ARG A 330 -16.78 -1.81 10.90
N GLY A 331 -17.90 -2.14 10.25
CA GLY A 331 -18.14 -3.48 9.72
C GLY A 331 -17.12 -3.91 8.67
N GLN A 332 -16.71 -3.00 7.80
CA GLN A 332 -15.67 -3.25 6.80
C GLN A 332 -14.29 -3.47 7.44
N PHE A 333 -13.96 -2.68 8.47
CA PHE A 333 -12.68 -2.75 9.17
C PHE A 333 -12.70 -3.69 10.40
N SER A 334 -13.33 -4.85 10.26
CA SER A 334 -13.57 -5.77 11.39
C SER A 334 -12.40 -6.70 11.72
N HIS A 335 -11.42 -6.84 10.83
CA HIS A 335 -10.33 -7.81 10.97
C HIS A 335 -9.12 -7.30 11.78
N TYR A 336 -9.10 -6.04 12.25
CA TYR A 336 -7.96 -5.51 13.02
C TYR A 336 -7.55 -6.43 14.18
N GLY A 337 -8.51 -6.87 15.00
CA GLY A 337 -8.23 -7.72 16.16
C GLY A 337 -7.73 -9.10 15.80
N GLU A 338 -8.16 -9.66 14.67
CA GLU A 338 -7.70 -10.95 14.15
C GLU A 338 -6.28 -10.82 13.60
N ASN A 339 -6.04 -9.81 12.75
CA ASN A 339 -4.74 -9.56 12.13
C ASN A 339 -3.66 -9.24 13.17
N ILE A 340 -3.97 -8.45 14.20
CA ILE A 340 -3.04 -8.18 15.31
C ILE A 340 -2.60 -9.48 16.00
N ARG A 341 -3.56 -10.34 16.37
CA ARG A 341 -3.27 -11.60 17.08
C ARG A 341 -2.57 -12.61 16.19
N ALA A 342 -3.01 -12.74 14.94
CA ALA A 342 -2.40 -13.62 13.96
C ALA A 342 -0.95 -13.20 13.67
N SER A 343 -0.68 -11.90 13.52
CA SER A 343 0.69 -11.37 13.35
C SER A 343 1.57 -11.68 14.56
N LEU A 344 1.05 -11.49 15.77
CA LEU A 344 1.79 -11.79 17.00
C LEU A 344 2.11 -13.29 17.12
N ALA A 345 1.17 -14.15 16.74
CA ALA A 345 1.37 -15.60 16.72
C ALA A 345 2.40 -15.99 15.65
N ARG A 346 2.24 -15.49 14.41
CA ARG A 346 3.16 -15.69 13.28
C ARG A 346 4.59 -15.30 13.65
N ALA A 347 4.78 -14.12 14.23
CA ALA A 347 6.08 -13.63 14.63
C ALA A 347 6.76 -14.53 15.67
N LYS A 348 6.00 -15.00 16.68
CA LYS A 348 6.50 -15.93 17.71
C LYS A 348 6.85 -17.29 17.13
N GLU A 349 5.98 -17.86 16.30
CA GLU A 349 6.18 -19.16 15.67
C GLU A 349 7.40 -19.15 14.75
N LEU A 350 7.50 -18.16 13.86
CA LEU A 350 8.63 -18.04 12.95
C LEU A 350 9.94 -17.81 13.68
N THR A 351 9.96 -16.95 14.71
CA THR A 351 11.16 -16.74 15.53
C THR A 351 11.61 -18.04 16.21
N ALA A 352 10.69 -18.76 16.85
CA ALA A 352 10.99 -20.04 17.49
C ALA A 352 11.51 -21.08 16.47
N ARG A 353 10.88 -21.15 15.29
CA ARG A 353 11.27 -22.08 14.23
C ARG A 353 12.65 -21.76 13.65
N VAL A 354 12.95 -20.48 13.44
CA VAL A 354 14.26 -20.03 12.97
C VAL A 354 15.36 -20.39 13.96
N GLU A 355 15.14 -20.18 15.27
CA GLU A 355 16.10 -20.58 16.31
C GLU A 355 16.29 -22.10 16.39
N GLU A 356 15.22 -22.88 16.25
CA GLU A 356 15.30 -24.33 16.18
C GLU A 356 16.16 -24.79 14.99
N ILE A 357 15.90 -24.27 13.78
CA ILE A 357 16.68 -24.58 12.58
C ILE A 357 18.13 -24.14 12.76
N LYS A 358 18.36 -22.93 13.29
CA LYS A 358 19.71 -22.40 13.55
C LYS A 358 20.50 -23.31 14.49
N SER A 359 19.85 -23.86 15.52
CA SER A 359 20.47 -24.78 16.48
C SER A 359 20.74 -26.19 15.94
N SER A 360 19.92 -26.67 15.00
CA SER A 360 19.94 -28.07 14.53
C SER A 360 20.63 -28.26 13.19
N ALA A 361 20.46 -27.32 12.27
CA ALA A 361 20.96 -27.35 10.89
C ALA A 361 21.91 -26.18 10.56
N GLY A 362 22.04 -25.22 11.48
CA GLY A 362 22.95 -24.08 11.35
C GLY A 362 22.30 -22.84 10.75
N GLU A 363 23.05 -21.74 10.76
CA GLU A 363 22.55 -20.42 10.35
C GLU A 363 22.16 -20.33 8.88
N LYS A 364 22.84 -21.06 7.99
CA LYS A 364 22.53 -21.04 6.54
C LYS A 364 21.11 -21.55 6.25
N GLU A 365 20.75 -22.68 6.85
CA GLU A 365 19.41 -23.26 6.68
C GLU A 365 18.34 -22.39 7.34
N ALA A 366 18.66 -21.76 8.47
CA ALA A 366 17.74 -20.83 9.14
C ALA A 366 17.49 -19.57 8.29
N PHE A 367 18.55 -19.00 7.68
CA PHE A 367 18.44 -17.89 6.75
C PHE A 367 17.62 -18.28 5.52
N LYS A 368 17.92 -19.43 4.90
CA LYS A 368 17.22 -19.93 3.72
C LYS A 368 15.71 -20.06 3.99
N TYR A 369 15.36 -20.75 5.08
CA TYR A 369 13.97 -20.91 5.51
C TYR A 369 13.24 -19.57 5.69
N LEU A 370 13.90 -18.61 6.36
CA LEU A 370 13.31 -17.31 6.63
C LEU A 370 13.14 -16.49 5.33
N ALA A 371 14.15 -16.49 4.45
CA ALA A 371 14.07 -15.79 3.16
C ALA A 371 12.96 -16.37 2.27
N GLU A 372 12.82 -17.70 2.17
CA GLU A 372 11.73 -18.36 1.44
C GLU A 372 10.36 -18.01 2.06
N THR A 373 10.27 -17.98 3.39
CA THR A 373 9.05 -17.59 4.10
C THR A 373 8.64 -16.15 3.81
N MET A 374 9.61 -15.24 3.63
CA MET A 374 9.37 -13.84 3.26
C MET A 374 9.10 -13.65 1.76
N GLY A 375 9.03 -14.73 0.98
CA GLY A 375 8.72 -14.70 -0.46
C GLY A 375 9.91 -14.45 -1.38
N TYR A 376 11.15 -14.60 -0.90
CA TYR A 376 12.32 -14.53 -1.77
C TYR A 376 12.53 -15.86 -2.51
N THR A 377 12.69 -15.79 -3.82
CA THR A 377 13.15 -16.94 -4.62
C THR A 377 14.63 -17.17 -4.40
N ILE A 378 15.01 -18.40 -4.06
CA ILE A 378 16.40 -18.82 -3.91
C ILE A 378 16.70 -19.86 -4.99
N GLU A 379 17.39 -19.46 -6.04
CA GLU A 379 17.88 -20.41 -7.04
C GLU A 379 19.14 -21.12 -6.50
N ASN A 380 19.04 -22.44 -6.35
CA ASN A 380 20.22 -23.28 -6.13
C ASN A 380 21.00 -23.30 -7.45
N LYS A 381 22.07 -22.52 -7.58
CA LYS A 381 23.09 -22.76 -8.61
C LYS A 381 23.91 -24.00 -8.26
N GLU A 382 23.27 -25.17 -8.24
CA GLU A 382 23.95 -26.45 -8.37
C GLU A 382 23.83 -26.88 -9.84
N GLY A 383 24.84 -26.57 -10.69
CA GLY A 383 24.88 -27.23 -12.00
C GLY A 383 25.69 -26.65 -13.15
N GLU A 384 26.18 -25.40 -13.14
CA GLU A 384 26.98 -24.90 -14.28
C GLU A 384 28.49 -25.06 -14.01
N ASN A 385 28.93 -26.30 -13.90
CA ASN A 385 30.27 -26.68 -14.34
C ASN A 385 30.18 -27.04 -15.82
N GLU A 386 30.15 -26.04 -16.71
CA GLU A 386 30.58 -26.30 -18.08
C GLU A 386 32.11 -26.32 -18.11
N VAL A 387 32.62 -27.54 -18.22
CA VAL A 387 34.02 -27.83 -18.54
C VAL A 387 34.36 -27.16 -19.86
N VAL A 388 35.16 -26.10 -19.81
CA VAL A 388 35.84 -25.57 -20.99
C VAL A 388 36.97 -26.55 -21.34
N TYR A 389 36.84 -27.22 -22.49
CA TYR A 389 37.97 -27.83 -23.21
C TYR A 389 38.44 -26.89 -24.32
#